data_AF-A0A318QC81-F1
#
_entry.id   AF-A0A318QC81-F1
#
_cell.length_a   1.000
_cell.length_b   1.000
_cell.length_c   1.000
_cell.angle_alpha   90.00
_cell.angle_beta   90.00
_cell.angle_gamma   90.00
#
_symmetry.space_group_name_H-M   'P 1'
#
loop_
_entity.id
_entity.type
_entity.pdbx_description
1 polymer ?
#
loop_
_entity_poly.entity_id
_entity_poly.type
_entity_poly.pdbx_seq_one_letter_code
_entity_poly.pdbx_strand_id
1 'polypeptide(L)'
;MIDNHDIFALPRHFVVISTLGEMEMVCTALNTRPGSSCALVSEPDAGCFMGIAWWKALTAGAGMPAFLDCGMAAARAAEGLRAGLGGVIVEPACTQHDALAQLAGIMGATCLRGRPDAHVIAGPDAADALQRYLRSHPAG
;
A
#
# COMPACT_ATOMS: atom_id res chain seq x y z
N MET A 1 24.14 -6.43 11.56
CA MET A 1 23.16 -7.44 12.03
C MET A 1 21.88 -7.10 11.30
N ILE A 2 21.53 -7.87 10.27
CA ILE A 2 20.32 -7.59 9.49
C ILE A 2 19.17 -8.14 10.32
N ASP A 3 18.31 -7.26 10.82
CA ASP A 3 17.11 -7.68 11.54
C ASP A 3 16.18 -8.39 10.56
N ASN A 4 16.19 -9.71 10.67
CA ASN A 4 15.51 -10.66 9.81
C ASN A 4 14.00 -10.80 10.14
N HIS A 5 13.42 -9.83 10.88
CA HIS A 5 12.07 -9.94 11.43
C HIS A 5 10.95 -9.36 10.55
N ASP A 6 11.26 -8.54 9.53
CA ASP A 6 10.20 -7.81 8.79
C ASP A 6 9.91 -8.36 7.38
N ILE A 7 10.62 -9.41 6.93
CA ILE A 7 10.46 -9.93 5.56
C ILE A 7 9.17 -10.78 5.40
N PHE A 8 8.53 -11.21 6.50
CA PHE A 8 7.41 -12.15 6.49
C PHE A 8 6.01 -11.55 6.75
N ALA A 9 5.86 -10.26 7.01
CA ALA A 9 4.57 -9.69 7.43
C ALA A 9 3.79 -8.93 6.33
N LEU A 10 4.43 -8.60 5.20
CA LEU A 10 3.75 -7.89 4.12
C LEU A 10 3.00 -8.88 3.20
N PRO A 11 1.76 -8.56 2.80
CA PRO A 11 1.03 -9.36 1.82
C PRO A 11 1.83 -9.52 0.52
N ARG A 12 1.70 -10.69 -0.10
CA ARG A 12 2.42 -11.01 -1.34
C ARG A 12 1.89 -10.27 -2.57
N HIS A 13 0.66 -9.76 -2.50
CA HIS A 13 -0.02 -9.07 -3.59
C HIS A 13 -0.25 -7.61 -3.22
N PHE A 14 0.05 -6.70 -4.14
CA PHE A 14 -0.26 -5.28 -4.00
C PHE A 14 -1.24 -4.89 -5.10
N VAL A 15 -2.26 -4.11 -4.74
CA VAL A 15 -3.27 -3.65 -5.69
C VAL A 15 -3.38 -2.14 -5.62
N VAL A 16 -3.30 -1.49 -6.78
CA VAL A 16 -3.49 -0.06 -6.90
C VAL A 16 -4.97 0.25 -6.82
N ILE A 17 -5.35 1.18 -5.93
CA ILE A 17 -6.70 1.72 -5.84
C ILE A 17 -6.67 3.24 -5.78
N SER A 18 -7.67 3.85 -6.40
CA SER A 18 -7.91 5.29 -6.41
C SER A 18 -9.36 5.65 -6.05
N THR A 19 -10.27 4.66 -6.07
CA THR A 19 -11.71 4.83 -5.86
C THR A 19 -12.30 3.78 -4.91
N LEU A 20 -13.48 4.09 -4.36
CA LEU A 20 -14.21 3.15 -3.50
C LEU A 20 -14.68 1.90 -4.27
N GLY A 21 -15.07 2.04 -5.53
CA GLY A 21 -15.50 0.89 -6.35
C GLY A 21 -14.38 -0.11 -6.60
N GLU A 22 -13.13 0.35 -6.76
CA GLU A 22 -11.95 -0.51 -6.82
C GLU A 22 -11.70 -1.22 -5.49
N MET A 23 -11.86 -0.51 -4.37
CA MET A 23 -11.77 -1.10 -3.04
C MET A 23 -12.82 -2.21 -2.82
N GLU A 24 -14.07 -1.97 -3.22
CA GLU A 24 -15.14 -2.97 -3.17
C GLU A 24 -14.84 -4.19 -4.05
N MET A 25 -14.23 -3.97 -5.22
CA MET A 25 -13.79 -5.05 -6.11
C MET A 25 -12.71 -5.91 -5.47
N VAL A 26 -11.73 -5.30 -4.78
CA VAL A 26 -10.70 -6.02 -4.01
C VAL A 26 -11.33 -6.85 -2.89
N CYS A 27 -12.19 -6.25 -2.07
CA CYS A 27 -12.88 -6.97 -0.99
C CYS A 27 -13.69 -8.16 -1.53
N THR A 28 -14.42 -7.95 -2.64
CA THR A 28 -15.19 -9.01 -3.29
C THR A 28 -14.28 -10.15 -3.77
N ALA A 29 -13.17 -9.82 -4.43
CA ALA A 29 -12.22 -10.81 -4.91
C ALA A 29 -11.59 -11.63 -3.76
N LEU A 30 -11.23 -10.99 -2.64
CA LEU A 30 -10.70 -11.67 -1.45
C LEU A 30 -11.73 -12.57 -0.79
N ASN A 31 -12.99 -12.14 -0.69
CA ASN A 31 -14.08 -12.95 -0.10
C ASN A 31 -14.34 -14.25 -0.85
N THR A 32 -14.08 -14.29 -2.17
CA THR A 32 -14.22 -15.52 -2.96
C THR A 32 -13.09 -16.53 -2.71
N ARG A 33 -12.03 -16.16 -1.99
CA ARG A 33 -10.82 -16.98 -1.80
C ARG A 33 -10.25 -16.86 -0.38
N PRO A 34 -10.81 -17.63 0.58
CA PRO A 34 -10.29 -17.68 1.95
C PRO A 34 -8.81 -18.03 1.97
N GLY A 35 -8.01 -17.21 2.67
CA GLY A 35 -6.55 -17.38 2.77
C GLY A 35 -5.73 -16.56 1.78
N SER A 36 -6.35 -15.88 0.80
CA SER A 36 -5.68 -14.83 0.02
C SER A 36 -5.60 -13.53 0.84
N SER A 37 -4.49 -12.80 0.70
CA SER A 37 -4.27 -11.49 1.32
C SER A 37 -3.58 -10.55 0.34
N CYS A 38 -3.96 -9.29 0.32
CA CYS A 38 -3.26 -8.25 -0.42
C CYS A 38 -3.07 -7.00 0.43
N ALA A 39 -2.19 -6.11 -0.02
CA ALA A 39 -2.05 -4.75 0.44
C ALA A 39 -2.57 -3.78 -0.62
N LEU A 40 -3.13 -2.66 -0.17
CA LEU A 40 -3.58 -1.57 -1.02
C LEU A 40 -2.45 -0.57 -1.20
N VAL A 41 -2.33 -0.03 -2.41
CA VAL A 41 -1.38 1.03 -2.72
C VAL A 41 -2.13 2.14 -3.44
N SER A 42 -1.85 3.39 -3.12
CA SER A 42 -2.37 4.52 -3.91
C SER A 42 -1.72 4.57 -5.30
N GLU A 43 -2.23 5.43 -6.18
CA GLU A 43 -1.47 5.85 -7.37
C GLU A 43 -0.07 6.39 -6.99
N PRO A 44 0.92 6.33 -7.91
CA PRO A 44 2.21 6.96 -7.72
C PRO A 44 2.05 8.43 -7.34
N ASP A 45 2.86 8.90 -6.38
CA ASP A 45 2.85 10.28 -5.88
C ASP A 45 1.50 10.78 -5.33
N ALA A 46 0.50 9.93 -5.08
CA ALA A 46 -0.82 10.38 -4.63
C ALA A 46 -0.80 11.19 -3.32
N GLY A 47 0.17 10.95 -2.44
CA GLY A 47 0.40 11.77 -1.24
C GLY A 47 0.77 13.22 -1.56
N CYS A 48 1.29 13.50 -2.74
CA CYS A 48 1.66 14.83 -3.21
C CYS A 48 0.46 15.62 -3.78
N PHE A 49 -0.50 14.97 -4.43
CA PHE A 49 -1.62 15.65 -5.12
C PHE A 49 -3.01 15.33 -4.58
N MET A 50 -3.29 14.09 -4.17
CA MET A 50 -4.56 13.72 -3.52
C MET A 50 -4.53 14.00 -2.02
N GLY A 51 -3.37 13.75 -1.40
CA GLY A 51 -3.10 14.04 0.00
C GLY A 51 -3.56 12.96 1.00
N ILE A 52 -3.13 13.17 2.25
CA ILE A 52 -3.26 12.20 3.35
C ILE A 52 -4.73 11.92 3.71
N ALA A 53 -5.55 12.96 3.78
CA ALA A 53 -6.94 12.86 4.20
C ALA A 53 -7.78 12.00 3.23
N TRP A 54 -7.52 12.12 1.93
CA TRP A 54 -8.16 11.30 0.91
C TRP A 54 -7.82 9.82 1.12
N TRP A 55 -6.54 9.48 1.24
CA TRP A 55 -6.14 8.08 1.38
C TRP A 55 -6.70 7.46 2.66
N LYS A 56 -6.67 8.21 3.76
CA LYS A 56 -7.24 7.79 5.04
C LYS A 56 -8.75 7.54 4.94
N ALA A 57 -9.48 8.37 4.20
CA ALA A 57 -10.91 8.18 4.00
C ALA A 57 -11.20 6.97 3.09
N LEU A 58 -10.46 6.82 1.99
CA LEU A 58 -10.65 5.72 1.04
C LEU A 58 -10.40 4.34 1.66
N THR A 59 -9.40 4.27 2.54
CA THR A 59 -8.97 3.00 3.18
C THR A 59 -9.57 2.79 4.57
N ALA A 60 -10.49 3.66 5.00
CA ALA A 60 -11.18 3.51 6.26
C ALA A 60 -11.95 2.18 6.30
N GLY A 61 -11.64 1.34 7.29
CA GLY A 61 -12.32 0.05 7.47
C GLY A 61 -11.89 -1.05 6.49
N ALA A 62 -10.85 -0.82 5.69
CA ALA A 62 -10.33 -1.78 4.72
C ALA A 62 -9.94 -3.15 5.33
N GLY A 63 -9.51 -3.16 6.61
CA GLY A 63 -9.07 -4.37 7.29
C GLY A 63 -7.80 -5.00 6.71
N MET A 64 -7.12 -4.31 5.79
CA MET A 64 -5.91 -4.77 5.11
C MET A 64 -4.84 -3.67 5.13
N PRO A 65 -3.54 -4.02 5.00
CA PRO A 65 -2.47 -3.04 4.91
C PRO A 65 -2.68 -2.08 3.74
N ALA A 66 -2.44 -0.80 3.96
CA ALA A 66 -2.66 0.25 2.97
C ALA A 66 -1.52 1.27 2.97
N PHE A 67 -0.93 1.51 1.80
CA PHE A 67 0.26 2.32 1.62
C PHE A 67 -0.02 3.54 0.74
N LEU A 68 0.27 4.73 1.27
CA LEU A 68 0.23 5.96 0.49
C LEU A 68 1.58 6.25 -0.14
N ASP A 69 1.61 6.35 -1.46
CA ASP A 69 2.79 6.75 -2.21
C ASP A 69 3.03 8.26 -2.08
N CYS A 70 4.10 8.62 -1.40
CA CYS A 70 4.51 9.99 -1.16
C CYS A 70 5.68 10.42 -2.07
N GLY A 71 6.14 9.56 -2.98
CA GLY A 71 7.27 9.84 -3.86
C GLY A 71 8.51 10.32 -3.10
N MET A 72 9.04 11.47 -3.48
CA MET A 72 10.16 12.14 -2.80
C MET A 72 9.73 13.06 -1.64
N ALA A 73 8.43 13.23 -1.39
CA ALA A 73 7.92 14.17 -0.40
C ALA A 73 7.95 13.60 1.03
N ALA A 74 9.14 13.59 1.64
CA ALA A 74 9.35 13.12 3.01
C ALA A 74 8.40 13.76 4.04
N ALA A 75 8.09 15.04 3.88
CA ALA A 75 7.17 15.75 4.76
C ALA A 75 5.75 15.17 4.71
N ARG A 76 5.27 14.75 3.52
CA ARG A 76 3.97 14.11 3.34
C ARG A 76 3.95 12.72 3.96
N ALA A 77 5.02 11.94 3.77
CA ALA A 77 5.17 10.65 4.44
C ALA A 77 5.09 10.81 5.97
N ALA A 78 5.83 11.76 6.54
CA ALA A 78 5.82 12.02 7.98
C ALA A 78 4.45 12.56 8.48
N GLU A 79 3.75 13.36 7.69
CA GLU A 79 2.37 13.79 7.96
C GLU A 79 1.42 12.59 8.00
N GLY A 80 1.49 11.71 7.01
CA GLY A 80 0.70 10.49 6.92
C GLY A 80 0.90 9.56 8.12
N LEU A 81 2.15 9.30 8.49
CA LEU A 81 2.49 8.48 9.66
C LEU A 81 1.91 9.08 10.95
N ARG A 82 2.06 10.40 11.16
CA ARG A 82 1.47 11.08 12.34
C ARG A 82 -0.06 11.08 12.33
N ALA A 83 -0.67 11.08 11.14
CA ALA A 83 -2.12 10.98 10.98
C ALA A 83 -2.65 9.55 11.21
N GLY A 84 -1.78 8.58 11.49
CA GLY A 84 -2.13 7.19 11.79
C GLY A 84 -2.30 6.32 10.54
N LEU A 85 -1.69 6.68 9.41
CA LEU A 85 -1.61 5.75 8.27
C LEU A 85 -0.78 4.53 8.66
N GLY A 86 -1.27 3.34 8.29
CA GLY A 86 -0.55 2.08 8.53
C GLY A 86 0.70 1.91 7.65
N GLY A 87 0.80 2.64 6.54
CA GLY A 87 1.98 2.61 5.70
C GLY A 87 2.13 3.77 4.73
N VAL A 88 3.38 4.08 4.39
CA VAL A 88 3.78 5.06 3.38
C VAL A 88 4.86 4.46 2.49
N ILE A 89 4.91 4.91 1.23
CA ILE A 89 6.01 4.63 0.30
C ILE A 89 6.75 5.94 0.06
N VAL A 90 8.08 5.87 0.11
CA VAL A 90 8.96 6.95 -0.31
C VAL A 90 10.01 6.39 -1.26
N GLU A 91 10.38 7.19 -2.25
CA GLU A 91 11.39 6.80 -3.22
C GLU A 91 12.74 6.50 -2.56
N PRO A 92 13.53 5.55 -3.07
CA PRO A 92 14.84 5.22 -2.52
C PRO A 92 15.83 6.39 -2.48
N ALA A 93 15.64 7.38 -3.36
CA ALA A 93 16.46 8.59 -3.43
C ALA A 93 16.16 9.60 -2.30
N CYS A 94 15.08 9.40 -1.54
CA CYS A 94 14.72 10.25 -0.41
C CYS A 94 15.76 10.12 0.71
N THR A 95 16.49 11.21 1.00
CA THR A 95 17.57 11.21 2.00
C THR A 95 17.06 11.02 3.43
N GLN A 96 15.79 11.31 3.69
CA GLN A 96 15.14 11.15 4.99
C GLN A 96 14.53 9.75 5.21
N HIS A 97 14.77 8.80 4.31
CA HIS A 97 14.17 7.46 4.38
C HIS A 97 14.38 6.79 5.75
N ASP A 98 15.61 6.78 6.28
CA ASP A 98 15.89 6.09 7.55
C ASP A 98 15.17 6.73 8.74
N ALA A 99 15.02 8.06 8.74
CA ALA A 99 14.24 8.76 9.75
C ALA A 99 12.74 8.45 9.64
N LEU A 100 12.23 8.30 8.41
CA LEU A 100 10.84 7.89 8.18
C LEU A 100 10.59 6.45 8.59
N ALA A 101 11.54 5.54 8.35
CA ALA A 101 11.45 4.16 8.81
C ALA A 101 11.40 4.06 10.33
N GLN A 102 12.23 4.83 11.04
CA GLN A 102 12.17 4.92 12.51
C GLN A 102 10.85 5.50 13.00
N LEU A 103 10.37 6.59 12.37
CA LEU A 103 9.07 7.18 12.70
C LEU A 103 7.95 6.15 12.48
N ALA A 104 7.96 5.42 11.37
CA ALA A 104 6.97 4.39 11.08
C ALA A 104 6.98 3.30 12.16
N GLY A 105 8.16 2.81 12.57
CA GLY A 105 8.28 1.85 13.67
C GLY A 105 7.69 2.34 14.99
N ILE A 106 7.95 3.61 15.36
CA ILE A 106 7.37 4.24 16.56
C ILE A 106 5.84 4.30 16.48
N MET A 107 5.30 4.56 15.28
CA MET A 107 3.86 4.68 15.03
C MET A 107 3.16 3.34 14.80
N GLY A 108 3.89 2.21 14.83
CA GLY A 108 3.33 0.90 14.48
C GLY A 108 2.93 0.79 12.99
N ALA A 109 3.58 1.56 12.13
CA ALA A 109 3.36 1.65 10.70
C ALA A 109 4.58 1.16 9.92
N THR A 110 4.48 1.09 8.60
CA THR A 110 5.58 0.67 7.72
C THR A 110 5.96 1.77 6.72
N CYS A 111 7.27 1.99 6.55
CA CYS A 111 7.81 2.84 5.50
C CYS A 111 8.48 1.97 4.44
N LEU A 112 7.88 1.86 3.25
CA LEU A 112 8.43 1.09 2.15
C LEU A 112 9.49 1.89 1.40
N ARG A 113 10.62 1.22 1.14
CA ARG A 113 11.74 1.75 0.37
C ARG A 113 11.50 1.55 -1.12
N GLY A 114 10.69 2.41 -1.71
CA GLY A 114 10.23 2.32 -3.09
C GLY A 114 8.91 1.57 -3.25
N ARG A 115 8.29 1.78 -4.41
CA ARG A 115 6.97 1.25 -4.75
C ARG A 115 7.06 -0.25 -5.07
N PRO A 116 6.21 -1.10 -4.46
CA PRO A 116 6.14 -2.51 -4.81
C PRO A 116 5.51 -2.71 -6.20
N ASP A 117 5.78 -3.86 -6.82
CA ASP A 117 5.04 -4.27 -8.02
C ASP A 117 3.57 -4.51 -7.65
N ALA A 118 2.67 -3.73 -8.24
CA ALA A 118 1.27 -3.66 -7.87
C ALA A 118 0.37 -3.78 -9.09
N HIS A 119 -0.67 -4.60 -8.96
CA HIS A 119 -1.67 -4.76 -10.01
C HIS A 119 -2.56 -3.52 -10.10
N VAL A 120 -2.69 -2.99 -11.31
CA VAL A 120 -3.59 -1.86 -11.62
C VAL A 120 -4.93 -2.40 -12.10
N ILE A 121 -6.01 -1.95 -11.49
CA ILE A 121 -7.38 -2.29 -11.89
C ILE A 121 -7.72 -1.46 -13.13
N ALA A 122 -7.79 -2.10 -14.30
CA ALA A 122 -8.07 -1.42 -15.55
C ALA A 122 -8.79 -2.32 -16.56
N GLY A 123 -9.55 -1.68 -17.45
CA GLY A 123 -10.22 -2.33 -18.57
C GLY A 123 -11.58 -2.95 -18.23
N PRO A 124 -12.29 -3.49 -19.25
CA PRO A 124 -13.65 -4.01 -19.09
C PRO A 124 -13.71 -5.29 -18.24
N ASP A 125 -12.64 -6.08 -18.20
CA ASP A 125 -12.58 -7.38 -17.50
C ASP A 125 -11.78 -7.31 -16.18
N ALA A 126 -11.79 -6.13 -15.54
CA ALA A 126 -10.94 -5.83 -14.39
C ALA A 126 -11.11 -6.81 -13.22
N ALA A 127 -12.34 -7.26 -12.95
CA ALA A 127 -12.61 -8.22 -11.89
C ALA A 127 -11.95 -9.59 -12.14
N ASP A 128 -12.02 -10.09 -13.37
CA ASP A 128 -11.40 -11.37 -13.74
C ASP A 128 -9.86 -11.27 -13.76
N ALA A 129 -9.33 -10.12 -14.20
CA ALA A 129 -7.90 -9.82 -14.15
C ALA A 129 -7.38 -9.82 -12.70
N LEU A 130 -8.07 -9.12 -11.81
CA LEU A 130 -7.75 -9.06 -10.39
C LEU A 130 -7.82 -10.45 -9.75
N GLN A 131 -8.88 -11.22 -10.01
CA GLN A 131 -8.98 -12.58 -9.50
C GLN A 131 -7.82 -13.44 -9.96
N ARG A 132 -7.42 -13.35 -11.23
CA ARG A 132 -6.29 -14.11 -11.79
C ARG A 132 -4.97 -13.72 -11.11
N TYR A 133 -4.72 -12.43 -10.95
CA TYR A 133 -3.56 -11.89 -10.25
C TYR A 133 -3.46 -12.44 -8.83
N LEU A 134 -4.56 -12.37 -8.06
CA LEU A 134 -4.60 -12.91 -6.70
C LEU A 134 -4.43 -14.45 -6.64
N ARG A 135 -4.55 -15.19 -7.75
CA ARG A 135 -4.19 -16.64 -7.80
C ARG A 135 -2.76 -16.90 -8.19
N SER A 136 -2.14 -15.99 -8.92
CA SER A 136 -0.74 -16.15 -9.28
C SER A 136 0.12 -16.07 -8.02
N HIS A 137 1.10 -16.98 -7.92
CA HIS A 137 2.20 -16.79 -7.00
C HIS A 137 3.10 -15.72 -7.63
N PRO A 138 3.34 -14.58 -6.98
CA PRO A 138 4.31 -13.62 -7.49
C PRO A 138 5.69 -14.28 -7.50
N ALA A 139 6.48 -14.00 -8.54
CA ALA A 139 7.86 -14.46 -8.60
C ALA A 139 8.60 -13.91 -7.36
N GLY A 140 9.25 -14.81 -6.63
CA GLY A 140 10.07 -14.45 -5.48
C GLY A 140 11.35 -13.71 -5.87
#